data_AF-A0A520QFS4-F1
#
_entry.id   AF-A0A520QFS4-F1
#
_cell.length_a   1.000
_cell.length_b   1.000
_cell.length_c   1.000
_cell.angle_alpha   90.00
_cell.angle_beta   90.00
_cell.angle_gamma   90.00
#
_symmetry.space_group_name_H-M   'P 1'
#
loop_
_entity.id
_entity.type
_entity.pdbx_description
1 polymer ?
#
loop_
_entity_poly.entity_id
_entity_poly.type
_entity_poly.pdbx_seq_one_letter_code
_entity_poly.pdbx_strand_id
1 'polypeptide(L)'
;MKATPSPTRSDRTLLQDTLVVVFSEFARSWWKRGDDHWQHTSAMFAGGGVGQSRSVGGYTIDGMHSAGGVGVPVAVREEDGALHEHAPRVSDFVSTIYRGMGLDWGEFFIPGGYGEILGVRAES
;
A
#
# COMPACT_ATOMS: atom_id res chain seq x y z
N MET A 1 -5.22 -26.07 7.55
CA MET A 1 -6.41 -25.22 7.34
C MET A 1 -6.84 -25.37 5.89
N LYS A 2 -8.12 -25.67 5.59
CA LYS A 2 -8.63 -25.80 4.21
C LYS A 2 -9.03 -24.42 3.69
N ALA A 3 -8.67 -24.08 2.46
CA ALA A 3 -9.06 -22.81 1.86
C ALA A 3 -10.59 -22.77 1.63
N THR A 4 -11.23 -21.67 2.05
CA THR A 4 -12.65 -21.43 1.79
C THR A 4 -12.85 -21.17 0.30
N PRO A 5 -13.78 -21.87 -0.38
CA PRO A 5 -14.11 -21.58 -1.77
C PRO A 5 -14.63 -20.16 -1.96
N SER A 6 -14.41 -19.58 -3.12
CA SER A 6 -15.03 -18.30 -3.47
C SER A 6 -16.56 -18.44 -3.63
N PRO A 7 -17.35 -17.43 -3.22
CA PRO A 7 -18.79 -17.40 -3.47
C PRO A 7 -19.16 -17.00 -4.91
N THR A 8 -18.24 -16.39 -5.66
CA THR A 8 -18.50 -15.86 -7.01
C THR A 8 -17.86 -16.71 -8.13
N ARG A 9 -16.83 -17.50 -7.81
CA ARG A 9 -16.04 -18.27 -8.78
C ARG A 9 -15.61 -19.64 -8.24
N SER A 10 -15.98 -20.71 -8.94
CA SER A 10 -15.67 -22.09 -8.52
C SER A 10 -14.19 -22.46 -8.64
N ASP A 11 -13.41 -21.73 -9.44
CA ASP A 11 -11.98 -21.93 -9.65
C ASP A 11 -11.08 -21.15 -8.67
N ARG A 12 -11.69 -20.45 -7.70
CA ARG A 12 -10.97 -19.56 -6.76
C ARG A 12 -11.31 -19.85 -5.31
N THR A 13 -10.45 -19.34 -4.45
CA THR A 13 -10.67 -19.28 -2.99
C THR A 13 -11.20 -17.90 -2.60
N LEU A 14 -11.86 -17.80 -1.44
CA LEU A 14 -12.33 -16.53 -0.89
C LEU A 14 -11.20 -15.50 -0.81
N LEU A 15 -9.99 -15.91 -0.43
CA LEU A 15 -8.84 -15.00 -0.38
C LEU A 15 -8.47 -14.44 -1.77
N GLN A 16 -8.63 -15.21 -2.85
CA GLN A 16 -8.34 -14.72 -4.20
C GLN A 16 -9.38 -13.72 -4.72
N ASP A 17 -10.58 -13.69 -4.13
CA ASP A 17 -11.65 -12.73 -4.45
C ASP A 17 -11.80 -11.60 -3.43
N THR A 18 -11.02 -11.64 -2.34
CA THR A 18 -11.02 -10.60 -1.31
C THR A 18 -9.69 -9.87 -1.33
N LEU A 19 -9.72 -8.55 -1.53
CA LEU A 19 -8.58 -7.70 -1.22
C LEU A 19 -8.48 -7.54 0.30
N VAL A 20 -7.37 -8.01 0.88
CA VAL A 20 -7.05 -7.84 2.29
C VAL A 20 -5.96 -6.80 2.42
N VAL A 21 -6.22 -5.78 3.22
CA VAL A 21 -5.27 -4.71 3.54
C VAL A 21 -5.11 -4.64 5.05
N VAL A 22 -3.87 -4.74 5.51
CA VAL A 22 -3.50 -4.45 6.90
C VAL A 22 -2.68 -3.19 6.88
N PHE A 23 -3.12 -2.16 7.58
CA PHE A 23 -2.50 -0.83 7.55
C PHE A 23 -2.20 -0.38 8.98
N SER A 24 -1.05 0.27 9.17
CA SER A 24 -0.74 0.99 10.40
C SER A 24 -0.63 2.48 10.10
N GLU A 25 -1.32 3.30 10.89
CA GLU A 25 -1.28 4.76 10.82
C GLU A 25 0.11 5.31 11.22
N PHE A 26 0.80 4.59 12.12
CA PHE A 26 2.11 4.97 12.63
C PHE A 26 3.08 3.79 12.62
N ALA A 27 4.37 4.05 12.42
CA ALA A 27 5.42 3.08 12.66
C ALA A 27 5.91 3.18 14.11
N ARG A 28 5.99 2.04 14.80
CA ARG A 28 6.54 1.96 16.15
C ARG A 28 8.04 1.72 16.09
N SER A 29 8.84 2.54 16.79
CA SER A 29 10.28 2.32 16.89
C SER A 29 10.66 1.41 18.06
N TRP A 30 11.78 0.69 17.93
CA TRP A 30 12.43 0.05 19.07
C TRP A 30 13.08 1.13 19.95
N TRP A 31 12.51 1.28 21.14
CA TRP A 31 12.85 2.21 22.22
C TRP A 31 14.35 2.53 22.38
N LYS A 32 14.77 3.75 22.00
CA LYS A 32 15.96 4.44 22.58
C LYS A 32 15.89 5.98 22.64
N ARG A 33 14.99 6.67 21.94
CA ARG A 33 15.02 8.16 21.85
C ARG A 33 13.66 8.89 21.96
N GLY A 34 12.68 8.28 22.61
CA GLY A 34 11.52 9.03 23.13
C GLY A 34 10.48 9.51 22.11
N ASP A 35 10.51 9.03 20.86
CA ASP A 35 9.43 9.25 19.91
C ASP A 35 8.80 7.90 19.50
N ASP A 36 7.50 7.75 19.79
CA ASP A 36 6.70 6.53 19.63
C ASP A 36 5.78 6.59 18.39
N HIS A 37 5.77 7.73 17.66
CA HIS A 37 4.83 7.98 16.55
C HIS A 37 5.55 8.60 15.35
N TRP A 38 6.12 7.76 14.48
CA TRP A 38 6.67 8.24 13.21
C TRP A 38 5.62 8.14 12.10
N GLN A 39 5.56 9.16 11.23
CA GLN A 39 4.59 9.28 10.13
C GLN A 39 4.81 8.31 8.96
N HIS A 40 5.38 7.13 9.21
CA HIS A 40 5.64 6.13 8.17
C HIS A 40 4.54 5.09 8.18
N THR A 41 3.73 5.15 7.13
CA THR A 41 2.74 4.13 6.83
C THR A 41 3.45 2.84 6.39
N SER A 42 3.06 1.74 7.00
CA SER A 42 3.30 0.40 6.43
C SER A 42 1.96 -0.27 6.18
N ALA A 43 1.86 -0.93 5.03
CA ALA A 43 0.70 -1.74 4.71
C ALA A 43 1.10 -3.08 4.11
N MET A 44 0.32 -4.11 4.43
CA MET A 44 0.39 -5.42 3.80
C MET A 44 -0.86 -5.64 2.97
N PHE A 45 -0.66 -6.06 1.72
CA PHE A 45 -1.68 -6.39 0.75
C PHE A 45 -1.67 -7.91 0.48
N ALA A 46 -2.84 -8.52 0.44
CA ALA A 46 -3.00 -9.92 0.06
C ALA A 46 -4.34 -10.16 -0.64
N GLY A 47 -4.42 -11.25 -1.41
CA GLY A 47 -5.65 -11.62 -2.10
C GLY A 47 -6.01 -10.71 -3.27
N GLY A 48 -7.26 -10.79 -3.75
CA GLY A 48 -7.89 -9.83 -4.66
C GLY A 48 -7.00 -9.12 -5.69
N GLY A 49 -6.31 -9.86 -6.56
CA GLY A 49 -5.50 -9.25 -7.63
C GLY A 49 -4.14 -8.67 -7.19
N VAL A 50 -3.69 -8.90 -5.96
CA VAL A 50 -2.34 -8.59 -5.47
C VAL A 50 -1.35 -9.65 -5.95
N GLY A 51 -0.19 -9.23 -6.47
CA GLY A 51 0.85 -10.14 -6.96
C GLY A 51 1.63 -10.77 -5.81
N GLN A 52 1.27 -11.99 -5.37
CA GLN A 52 1.93 -12.74 -4.28
C GLN A 52 2.24 -11.90 -3.02
N SER A 53 1.24 -11.73 -2.13
CA SER A 53 1.36 -11.10 -0.79
C SER A 53 2.42 -10.01 -0.68
N ARG A 54 2.05 -8.77 -0.97
CA ARG A 54 2.99 -7.64 -1.03
C ARG A 54 2.95 -6.83 0.25
N SER A 55 4.12 -6.53 0.79
CA SER A 55 4.27 -5.52 1.83
C SER A 55 4.81 -4.25 1.19
N VAL A 56 4.23 -3.12 1.55
CA VAL A 56 4.62 -1.79 1.10
C VAL A 56 4.92 -0.93 2.31
N GLY A 57 6.01 -0.18 2.22
CA GLY A 57 6.52 0.66 3.29
C GLY A 57 7.82 0.13 3.87
N GLY A 58 8.24 0.74 4.97
CA GLY A 58 9.59 0.61 5.52
C GLY A 58 10.13 2.00 5.84
N TYR A 59 11.21 2.05 6.61
CA TYR A 59 11.87 3.30 6.95
C TYR A 59 13.39 3.15 6.91
N THR A 60 14.07 4.26 6.64
CA THR A 60 15.51 4.41 6.85
C THR A 60 15.78 5.44 7.94
N ILE A 61 16.92 5.32 8.61
CA ILE A 61 17.46 6.33 9.52
C ILE A 61 18.48 7.24 8.82
N ASP A 62 18.82 6.95 7.57
CA ASP A 62 19.65 7.82 6.76
C ASP A 62 18.80 9.02 6.32
N GLY A 63 19.29 10.24 6.57
CA GLY A 63 18.51 11.46 6.35
C GLY A 63 17.46 11.75 7.44
N MET A 64 17.55 11.07 8.59
CA MET A 64 16.68 11.30 9.75
C MET A 64 16.70 12.78 10.18
N HIS A 65 15.52 13.37 10.33
CA HIS A 65 15.33 14.71 10.88
C HIS A 65 14.67 14.66 12.26
N SER A 66 14.37 15.82 12.86
CA SER A 66 13.77 15.89 14.21
C SER A 66 12.46 15.13 14.35
N ALA A 67 11.74 14.89 13.25
CA ALA A 67 10.53 14.08 13.17
C ALA A 67 10.78 12.60 12.77
N GLY A 68 12.02 12.12 12.88
CA GLY A 68 12.37 10.69 12.81
C GLY A 68 12.89 10.18 11.51
N GLY A 69 12.82 8.84 11.38
CA GLY A 69 13.20 8.12 10.17
C GLY A 69 12.45 8.66 8.95
N VAL A 70 12.81 8.19 7.76
CA VAL A 70 12.17 8.58 6.51
C VAL A 70 11.63 7.34 5.82
N GLY A 71 10.43 7.43 5.25
CA GLY A 71 9.84 6.32 4.50
C GLY A 71 10.73 5.96 3.31
N VAL A 72 10.93 4.68 3.07
CA VAL A 72 11.72 4.25 1.90
C VAL A 72 10.92 4.60 0.63
N PRO A 73 11.52 5.30 -0.35
CA PRO A 73 10.84 5.63 -1.59
C PRO A 73 10.34 4.39 -2.33
N VAL A 74 9.15 4.52 -2.93
CA VAL A 74 8.56 3.50 -3.80
C VAL A 74 8.20 4.14 -5.14
N ALA A 75 8.16 3.32 -6.19
CA ALA A 75 7.68 3.76 -7.49
C ALA A 75 6.16 3.92 -7.47
N VAL A 76 5.69 5.09 -7.87
CA VAL A 76 4.29 5.49 -7.90
C VAL A 76 3.94 5.95 -9.32
N ARG A 77 2.81 5.47 -9.85
CA ARG A 77 2.24 5.95 -11.11
C ARG A 77 1.06 6.87 -10.81
N GLU A 78 1.21 8.17 -11.08
CA GLU A 78 0.17 9.16 -10.85
C GLU A 78 -0.93 9.09 -11.92
N GLU A 79 -2.01 9.84 -11.72
CA GLU A 79 -3.21 9.82 -12.55
C GLU A 79 -2.94 10.17 -14.03
N ASP A 80 -1.99 11.07 -14.28
CA ASP A 80 -1.56 11.45 -15.63
C ASP A 80 -0.63 10.42 -16.31
N GLY A 81 -0.32 9.33 -15.61
CA GLY A 81 0.58 8.28 -16.05
C GLY A 81 2.07 8.55 -15.75
N ALA A 82 2.40 9.70 -15.16
CA ALA A 82 3.78 10.00 -14.77
C ALA A 82 4.27 9.03 -13.70
N LEU A 83 5.54 8.65 -13.81
CA LEU A 83 6.23 7.80 -12.83
C LEU A 83 7.05 8.67 -11.91
N HIS A 84 6.78 8.55 -10.62
CA HIS A 84 7.50 9.23 -9.56
C HIS A 84 8.07 8.23 -8.56
N GLU A 85 9.17 8.60 -7.92
CA GLU A 85 9.74 7.85 -6.80
C GLU A 85 9.75 8.74 -5.57
N HIS A 86 8.97 8.37 -4.56
CA HIS A 86 8.90 9.11 -3.29
C HIS A 86 8.44 8.20 -2.16
N ALA A 87 8.62 8.66 -0.92
CA ALA A 87 8.06 7.97 0.25
C ALA A 87 6.52 7.85 0.07
N PRO A 88 5.94 6.65 0.28
CA PRO A 88 4.52 6.44 0.00
C PRO A 88 3.65 7.29 0.93
N ARG A 89 2.70 8.02 0.36
CA ARG A 89 1.71 8.81 1.11
C ARG A 89 0.47 7.98 1.33
N VAL A 90 -0.34 8.34 2.34
CA VAL A 90 -1.65 7.70 2.57
C VAL A 90 -2.54 7.76 1.32
N SER A 91 -2.48 8.85 0.56
CA SER A 91 -3.23 8.99 -0.69
C SER A 91 -2.83 7.93 -1.73
N ASP A 92 -1.55 7.56 -1.81
CA ASP A 92 -1.05 6.51 -2.72
C ASP A 92 -1.48 5.10 -2.27
N PHE A 93 -1.59 4.87 -0.96
CA PHE A 93 -2.16 3.62 -0.45
C PHE A 93 -3.64 3.51 -0.80
N VAL A 94 -4.41 4.56 -0.56
CA VAL A 94 -5.87 4.56 -0.82
C VAL A 94 -6.16 4.39 -2.31
N SER A 95 -5.48 5.12 -3.19
CA SER A 95 -5.59 4.92 -4.63
C SER A 95 -5.21 3.50 -5.05
N THR A 96 -4.13 2.92 -4.50
CA THR A 96 -3.73 1.53 -4.78
C THR A 96 -4.81 0.53 -4.38
N ILE A 97 -5.51 0.77 -3.26
CA ILE A 97 -6.65 -0.05 -2.82
C ILE A 97 -7.80 0.05 -3.83
N TYR A 98 -8.18 1.26 -4.24
CA TYR A 98 -9.23 1.47 -5.24
C TYR A 98 -8.89 0.82 -6.58
N ARG A 99 -7.65 0.98 -7.04
CA ARG A 99 -7.13 0.30 -8.23
C ARG A 99 -7.19 -1.22 -8.08
N GLY A 100 -6.86 -1.75 -6.90
CA GLY A 100 -6.96 -3.18 -6.58
C GLY A 100 -8.41 -3.71 -6.54
N MET A 101 -9.37 -2.86 -6.17
CA MET A 101 -10.80 -3.14 -6.24
C MET A 101 -11.37 -3.04 -7.67
N GLY A 102 -10.56 -2.60 -8.64
CA GLY A 102 -10.94 -2.51 -10.05
C GLY A 102 -11.50 -1.16 -10.48
N LEU A 103 -11.43 -0.11 -9.65
CA LEU A 103 -11.87 1.24 -10.01
C LEU A 103 -10.80 1.93 -10.86
N ASP A 104 -11.16 2.51 -11.99
CA ASP A 104 -10.29 3.26 -12.89
C ASP A 104 -10.08 4.73 -12.49
N TRP A 105 -9.05 5.33 -13.10
CA TRP A 105 -8.79 6.76 -12.97
C TRP A 105 -10.02 7.55 -13.41
N GLY A 106 -10.45 8.53 -12.61
CA GLY A 106 -11.69 9.28 -12.82
C GLY A 106 -12.93 8.72 -12.12
N GLU A 107 -12.90 7.48 -11.60
CA GLU A 107 -13.98 6.94 -10.75
C GLU A 107 -13.85 7.37 -9.28
N PHE A 108 -12.71 7.94 -8.90
CA PHE A 108 -12.44 8.49 -7.58
C PHE A 108 -11.53 9.72 -7.69
N PHE A 109 -11.53 10.53 -6.63
CA PHE A 109 -10.65 11.70 -6.51
C PHE A 109 -10.15 11.81 -5.07
N ILE A 110 -8.83 11.98 -4.91
CA ILE A 110 -8.19 12.23 -3.63
C ILE A 110 -7.49 13.59 -3.71
N PRO A 111 -7.86 14.58 -2.87
CA PRO A 111 -7.21 15.87 -2.90
C PRO A 111 -5.75 15.77 -2.44
N GLY A 112 -4.88 16.60 -3.03
CA GLY A 112 -3.45 16.66 -2.65
C GLY A 112 -2.52 15.75 -3.45
N GLY A 113 -3.02 15.12 -4.51
CA GLY A 113 -2.24 14.24 -5.38
C GLY A 113 -2.16 12.80 -4.86
N TYR A 114 -2.23 11.86 -5.78
CA TYR A 114 -2.24 10.43 -5.50
C TYR A 114 -1.75 9.65 -6.73
N GLY A 115 -1.17 8.49 -6.49
CA GLY A 115 -0.83 7.54 -7.54
C GLY A 115 -0.89 6.11 -7.07
N GLU A 116 -0.81 5.18 -7.99
CA GLU A 116 -0.79 3.74 -7.71
C GLU A 116 0.63 3.29 -7.40
N ILE A 117 0.83 2.62 -6.27
CA ILE A 117 2.11 2.04 -5.87
C ILE A 117 2.38 0.81 -6.75
N LEU A 118 3.46 0.86 -7.51
CA LEU A 118 3.81 -0.19 -8.46
C LEU A 118 4.31 -1.46 -7.76
N GLY A 119 4.05 -2.61 -8.38
CA GLY A 119 4.44 -3.93 -7.86
C GLY A 119 3.52 -4.50 -6.78
N VAL A 120 2.44 -3.78 -6.40
CA VAL A 120 1.41 -4.29 -5.48
C VAL A 120 0.43 -5.21 -6.19
N ARG A 121 -0.21 -4.71 -7.25
CA ARG A 121 -1.13 -5.50 -8.07
C ARG A 121 -0.37 -6.48 -8.95
N ALA A 122 -0.97 -7.64 -9.20
CA ALA A 122 -0.54 -8.51 -10.27
C ALA A 122 -0.82 -7.78 -11.59
N GLU A 123 0.23 -7.55 -12.38
CA GLU A 123 0.05 -7.00 -13.73
C GLU A 123 -0.83 -7.98 -14.54
N SER A 124 -1.81 -7.42 -15.24
CA SER A 124 -2.69 -8.13 -16.17
C SER A 124 -2.02 -8.36 -17.51
#